data_AF-A0A5N8XAH6-F1
#
_entry.id   AF-A0A5N8XAH6-F1
#
_cell.length_a   1.000
_cell.length_b   1.000
_cell.length_c   1.000
_cell.angle_alpha   90.00
_cell.angle_beta   90.00
_cell.angle_gamma   90.00
#
_symmetry.space_group_name_H-M   'P 1'
#
loop_
_entity.id
_entity.type
_entity.pdbx_description
1 polymer ?
#
loop_
_entity_poly.entity_id
_entity_poly.type
_entity_poly.pdbx_seq_one_letter_code
_entity_poly.pdbx_strand_id
1 'polypeptide(L)'
;MGRPATPVGTWGRIHVKKLRDKSKGRPAVYEAHARFRMADGSSKQVRRRGSSSTKAEDNLKEAMRDLSAEARAGEISKYTRFEKICWAWFEDFELDYASAGKDNQTPQLYKSYLRNWIVPALGQLQAHEVLPSRCDKLVRKGQAQSYSTAASIRTVLSAVCAYGVRHGAFDFNPVKSIGRLTRPSQKTVKAMTLEQRQEMFAALREYGEKKSRDKNGRKLGPRSQFWRDLPDIMEAFLATGGRLGEILALDGDEIEPTAPTVYL
;
A
#
# COMPACT_ATOMS: atom_id res chain seq x y z
N MET A 1 1.20 -19.66 42.18
CA MET A 1 1.41 -19.08 40.83
C MET A 1 0.88 -20.04 39.78
N GLY A 2 -0.08 -19.62 38.96
CA GLY A 2 -0.64 -20.45 37.89
C GLY A 2 0.35 -20.63 36.73
N ARG A 3 0.34 -21.80 36.08
CA ARG A 3 1.21 -22.08 34.93
C ARG A 3 0.90 -21.11 33.79
N PRO A 4 1.89 -20.41 33.21
CA PRO A 4 1.65 -19.51 32.08
C PRO A 4 1.05 -20.26 30.90
N ALA A 5 0.13 -19.61 30.20
CA ALA A 5 -0.60 -20.22 29.11
C ALA A 5 0.35 -20.48 27.92
N THR A 6 0.23 -21.63 27.28
CA THR A 6 1.03 -22.02 26.10
C THR A 6 0.90 -20.96 25.00
N PRO A 7 1.97 -20.45 24.37
CA PRO A 7 1.85 -19.49 23.27
C PRO A 7 1.04 -20.03 22.07
N VAL A 8 0.39 -19.16 21.31
CA VAL A 8 -0.31 -19.52 20.06
C VAL A 8 0.67 -20.14 19.06
N GLY A 9 0.24 -21.17 18.34
CA GLY A 9 1.07 -21.92 17.40
C GLY A 9 2.12 -22.83 18.06
N THR A 10 2.03 -23.04 19.38
CA THR A 10 2.93 -23.93 20.13
C THR A 10 2.14 -25.00 20.90
N TRP A 11 2.87 -25.98 21.44
CA TRP A 11 2.30 -27.10 22.17
C TRP A 11 2.95 -27.29 23.54
N GLY A 12 2.20 -27.89 24.45
CA GLY A 12 2.69 -28.27 25.78
C GLY A 12 3.56 -29.53 25.76
N ARG A 13 3.79 -30.11 26.94
CA ARG A 13 4.54 -31.38 27.07
C ARG A 13 3.88 -32.49 26.24
N ILE A 14 4.68 -33.16 25.42
CA ILE A 14 4.26 -34.34 24.65
C ILE A 14 4.21 -35.53 25.60
N HIS A 15 3.13 -36.30 25.54
CA HIS A 15 2.98 -37.56 26.26
C HIS A 15 2.88 -38.70 25.26
N VAL A 16 3.56 -39.80 25.53
CA VAL A 16 3.52 -41.00 24.69
C VAL A 16 2.96 -42.16 25.50
N LYS A 17 1.96 -42.84 24.95
CA LYS A 17 1.34 -44.04 25.54
C LYS A 17 1.50 -45.21 24.57
N LYS A 18 1.87 -46.38 25.09
CA LYS A 18 1.84 -47.63 24.35
C LYS A 18 0.41 -48.15 24.27
N LEU A 19 -0.10 -48.34 23.06
CA LEU A 19 -1.45 -48.84 22.80
C LEU A 19 -1.49 -50.35 22.55
N ARG A 20 -0.43 -50.89 21.93
CA ARG A 20 -0.36 -52.31 21.58
C ARG A 20 1.06 -52.84 21.68
N ASP A 21 1.19 -54.02 22.27
CA ASP A 21 2.44 -54.78 22.28
C ASP A 21 2.82 -55.34 20.92
N LYS A 22 4.11 -55.65 20.77
CA LYS A 22 4.61 -56.34 19.59
C LYS A 22 4.15 -57.79 19.65
N SER A 23 3.50 -58.27 18.60
CA SER A 23 3.14 -59.69 18.44
C SER A 23 3.73 -60.23 17.14
N LYS A 24 3.78 -61.56 16.94
CA LYS A 24 4.22 -62.17 15.67
C LYS A 24 3.46 -61.52 14.50
N GLY A 25 4.19 -60.93 13.56
CA GLY A 25 3.66 -60.26 12.37
C GLY A 25 3.03 -58.88 12.58
N ARG A 26 2.99 -58.32 13.80
CA ARG A 26 2.41 -56.99 14.06
C ARG A 26 3.35 -56.11 14.87
N PRO A 27 3.73 -54.92 14.38
CA PRO A 27 4.53 -53.98 15.15
C PRO A 27 3.74 -53.45 16.36
N ALA A 28 4.48 -53.07 17.40
CA ALA A 28 3.94 -52.33 18.52
C ALA A 28 3.33 -51.01 18.02
N VAL A 29 2.34 -50.50 18.74
CA VAL A 29 1.70 -49.21 18.41
C VAL A 29 1.82 -48.30 19.60
N TYR A 30 2.39 -47.13 19.36
CA TYR A 30 2.50 -46.03 20.32
C TYR A 30 1.64 -44.87 19.81
N GLU A 31 1.04 -44.12 20.73
CA GLU A 31 0.35 -42.88 20.47
C GLU A 31 1.02 -41.75 21.24
N ALA A 32 1.48 -40.73 20.52
CA ALA A 32 1.91 -39.47 21.11
C ALA A 32 0.77 -38.46 21.03
N HIS A 33 0.60 -37.67 22.08
CA HIS A 33 -0.37 -36.58 22.12
C HIS A 33 0.13 -35.37 22.89
N ALA A 34 -0.32 -34.19 22.47
CA ALA A 34 -0.21 -32.96 23.25
C ALA A 34 -1.36 -32.00 22.89
N ARG A 35 -1.54 -30.95 23.71
CA ARG A 35 -2.44 -29.84 23.37
C ARG A 35 -1.67 -28.80 22.56
N PHE A 36 -2.21 -28.47 21.39
CA PHE A 36 -1.73 -27.43 20.50
C PHE A 36 -2.64 -26.20 20.65
N ARG A 37 -2.05 -25.00 20.69
CA ARG A 37 -2.82 -23.76 20.77
C ARG A 37 -3.01 -23.18 19.37
N MET A 38 -4.26 -23.13 18.94
CA MET A 38 -4.69 -22.63 17.63
C MET A 38 -4.60 -21.09 17.57
N ALA A 39 -4.67 -20.52 16.36
CA ALA A 39 -4.62 -19.08 16.11
C ALA A 39 -5.74 -18.30 16.83
N ASP A 40 -6.94 -18.89 16.93
CA ASP A 40 -8.09 -18.34 17.68
C ASP A 40 -7.92 -18.41 19.22
N GLY A 41 -6.75 -18.84 19.71
CA GLY A 41 -6.44 -18.98 21.13
C GLY A 41 -6.99 -20.26 21.78
N SER A 42 -7.80 -21.05 21.06
CA SER A 42 -8.34 -22.32 21.54
C SER A 42 -7.25 -23.40 21.63
N SER A 43 -7.47 -24.42 22.48
CA SER A 43 -6.52 -25.50 22.69
C SER A 43 -7.07 -26.83 22.20
N LYS A 44 -6.56 -27.33 21.07
CA LYS A 44 -6.94 -28.60 20.45
C LYS A 44 -5.97 -29.72 20.84
N GLN A 45 -6.50 -30.90 21.18
CA GLN A 45 -5.65 -32.07 21.43
C GLN A 45 -5.30 -32.76 20.10
N VAL A 46 -4.00 -32.88 19.82
CA VAL A 46 -3.49 -33.55 18.62
C VAL A 46 -2.91 -34.89 19.04
N ARG A 47 -3.22 -35.94 18.26
CA ARG A 47 -2.74 -37.31 18.47
C ARG A 47 -2.13 -37.85 17.18
N ARG A 48 -1.00 -38.55 17.29
CA ARG A 48 -0.37 -39.28 16.19
C ARG A 48 0.17 -40.61 16.69
N ARG A 49 0.21 -41.60 15.79
CA ARG A 49 0.62 -42.98 16.10
C ARG A 49 1.89 -43.35 15.36
N GLY A 50 2.66 -44.27 15.93
CA GLY A 50 3.91 -44.77 15.37
C GLY A 50 4.24 -46.19 15.82
N SER A 51 5.17 -46.85 15.13
CA SER A 51 5.60 -48.21 15.44
C SER A 51 6.58 -48.32 16.62
N SER A 52 7.08 -47.17 17.10
CA SER A 52 7.92 -47.01 18.30
C SER A 52 7.54 -45.73 19.03
N SER A 53 7.99 -45.58 20.28
CA SER A 53 7.76 -44.34 21.05
C SER A 53 8.28 -43.11 20.31
N THR A 54 9.54 -43.16 19.84
CA THR A 54 10.18 -42.10 19.07
C THR A 54 9.41 -41.78 17.79
N LYS A 55 9.00 -42.80 17.04
CA LYS A 55 8.27 -42.59 15.77
C LYS A 55 6.90 -41.97 15.98
N ALA A 56 6.21 -42.30 17.07
CA ALA A 56 4.95 -41.63 17.44
C ALA A 56 5.18 -40.15 17.78
N GLU A 57 6.25 -39.85 18.52
CA GLU A 57 6.63 -38.49 18.88
C GLU A 57 7.04 -37.65 17.66
N ASP A 58 7.85 -38.21 16.75
CA ASP A 58 8.27 -37.53 15.52
C ASP A 58 7.09 -37.22 14.61
N ASN A 59 6.19 -38.20 14.39
CA ASN A 59 4.96 -38.00 13.63
C ASN A 59 4.07 -36.90 14.26
N LEU A 60 4.05 -36.79 15.59
CA LEU A 60 3.33 -35.72 16.29
C LEU A 60 3.99 -34.36 16.09
N LYS A 61 5.32 -34.29 16.21
CA LYS A 61 6.10 -33.05 15.98
C LYS A 61 5.93 -32.54 14.56
N GLU A 62 5.95 -33.43 13.55
CA GLU A 62 5.70 -33.09 12.16
C GLU A 62 4.30 -32.49 11.99
N ALA A 63 3.26 -33.19 12.47
CA ALA A 63 1.89 -32.68 12.40
C ALA A 63 1.70 -31.34 13.14
N MET A 64 2.40 -31.13 14.26
CA MET A 64 2.37 -29.86 14.99
C MET A 64 3.16 -28.75 14.29
N ARG A 65 4.21 -29.10 13.55
CA ARG A 65 4.94 -28.17 12.69
C ARG A 65 4.06 -27.70 11.55
N ASP A 66 3.31 -28.61 10.92
CA ASP A 66 2.36 -28.29 9.86
C ASP A 66 1.21 -27.43 10.39
N LEU A 67 0.63 -27.78 11.54
CA LEU A 67 -0.39 -26.95 12.22
C LEU A 67 0.16 -25.59 12.64
N SER A 68 1.42 -25.52 13.09
CA SER A 68 2.09 -24.25 13.39
C SER A 68 2.34 -23.44 12.13
N ALA A 69 2.65 -24.07 11.02
CA ALA A 69 2.81 -23.42 9.72
C ALA A 69 1.46 -22.92 9.21
N GLU A 70 0.38 -23.70 9.35
CA GLU A 70 -0.99 -23.35 8.95
C GLU A 70 -1.54 -22.20 9.81
N ALA A 71 -1.35 -22.25 11.13
CA ALA A 71 -1.70 -21.15 12.03
C ALA A 71 -0.91 -19.86 11.71
N ARG A 72 0.36 -20.01 11.28
CA ARG A 72 1.22 -18.88 10.88
C ARG A 72 1.05 -18.44 9.43
N ALA A 73 0.50 -19.29 8.55
CA ALA A 73 0.44 -19.05 7.11
C ALA A 73 -0.45 -17.84 6.78
N GLY A 74 -1.45 -17.56 7.63
CA GLY A 74 -2.29 -16.35 7.57
C GLY A 74 -1.86 -15.22 8.52
N GLU A 75 -1.00 -15.47 9.50
CA GLU A 75 -0.61 -14.45 10.48
C GLU A 75 0.64 -13.69 10.03
N ILE A 76 0.46 -12.42 9.67
CA ILE A 76 1.58 -11.49 9.63
C ILE A 76 2.19 -11.45 11.03
N SER A 77 3.50 -11.61 11.14
CA SER A 77 4.21 -11.58 12.43
C SER A 77 5.40 -10.64 12.36
N LYS A 78 6.04 -10.43 13.50
CA LYS A 78 7.28 -9.63 13.59
C LYS A 78 8.44 -10.14 12.72
N TYR A 79 8.37 -11.39 12.25
CA TYR A 79 9.35 -12.02 11.36
C TYR A 79 8.97 -11.98 9.89
N THR A 80 7.76 -11.48 9.56
CA THR A 80 7.30 -11.35 8.18
C THR A 80 8.07 -10.23 7.48
N ARG A 81 8.50 -10.48 6.22
CA ARG A 81 9.13 -9.45 5.39
C ARG A 81 8.20 -8.27 5.19
N PHE A 82 8.73 -7.07 5.31
CA PHE A 82 7.95 -5.84 5.22
C PHE A 82 7.34 -5.66 3.84
N GLU A 83 7.97 -6.16 2.77
CA GLU A 83 7.39 -6.20 1.43
C GLU A 83 6.05 -6.95 1.39
N LYS A 84 5.97 -8.12 2.05
CA LYS A 84 4.71 -8.88 2.13
C LYS A 84 3.63 -8.08 2.86
N ILE A 85 3.99 -7.35 3.91
CA ILE A 85 3.06 -6.49 4.67
C ILE A 85 2.59 -5.31 3.80
N CYS A 86 3.48 -4.70 3.03
CA CYS A 86 3.16 -3.61 2.11
C CYS A 86 2.09 -4.04 1.09
N TRP A 87 2.28 -5.19 0.47
CA TRP A 87 1.38 -5.66 -0.59
C TRP A 87 0.07 -6.24 -0.04
N ALA A 88 0.10 -6.93 1.10
CA ALA A 88 -1.12 -7.37 1.78
C ALA A 88 -1.99 -6.17 2.19
N TRP A 89 -1.39 -5.12 2.76
CA TRP A 89 -2.10 -3.87 3.04
C TRP A 89 -2.67 -3.24 1.78
N PHE A 90 -1.90 -3.23 0.68
CA PHE A 90 -2.33 -2.60 -0.57
C PHE A 90 -3.51 -3.32 -1.20
N GLU A 91 -3.53 -4.64 -1.18
CA GLU A 91 -4.65 -5.46 -1.67
C GLU A 91 -5.94 -5.16 -0.90
N ASP A 92 -5.88 -5.17 0.43
CA ASP A 92 -7.03 -4.82 1.28
C ASP A 92 -7.49 -3.37 1.03
N PHE A 93 -6.53 -2.44 0.93
CA PHE A 93 -6.81 -1.03 0.66
C PHE A 93 -7.47 -0.82 -0.71
N GLU A 94 -7.01 -1.51 -1.75
CA GLU A 94 -7.55 -1.39 -3.11
C GLU A 94 -8.99 -1.92 -3.17
N LEU A 95 -9.27 -3.04 -2.50
CA LEU A 95 -10.63 -3.61 -2.38
C LEU A 95 -11.57 -2.67 -1.63
N ASP A 96 -11.15 -2.13 -0.48
CA ASP A 96 -11.94 -1.18 0.32
C ASP A 96 -12.25 0.09 -0.49
N TYR A 97 -11.24 0.58 -1.22
CA TYR A 97 -11.35 1.82 -1.98
C TYR A 97 -12.27 1.67 -3.20
N ALA A 98 -12.16 0.55 -3.92
CA ALA A 98 -13.07 0.20 -5.02
C ALA A 98 -14.51 0.02 -4.53
N SER A 99 -14.70 -0.66 -3.40
CA SER A 99 -16.02 -0.88 -2.79
C SER A 99 -16.69 0.42 -2.35
N ALA A 100 -15.90 1.45 -2.05
CA ALA A 100 -16.41 2.79 -1.71
C ALA A 100 -16.80 3.63 -2.94
N GLY A 101 -16.69 3.11 -4.17
CA GLY A 101 -17.05 3.81 -5.41
C GLY A 101 -16.16 5.02 -5.73
N LYS A 102 -14.94 5.05 -5.19
CA LYS A 102 -14.02 6.19 -5.33
C LYS A 102 -13.08 6.02 -6.53
N ASP A 103 -12.62 7.14 -7.09
CA ASP A 103 -11.72 7.16 -8.25
C ASP A 103 -10.34 6.52 -7.99
N ASN A 104 -9.86 5.75 -8.97
CA ASN A 104 -8.69 4.89 -8.87
C ASN A 104 -7.34 5.65 -8.83
N GLN A 105 -7.35 6.99 -8.90
CA GLN A 105 -6.13 7.80 -8.84
C GLN A 105 -5.36 7.62 -7.51
N THR A 106 -6.07 7.49 -6.39
CA THR A 106 -5.42 7.35 -5.06
C THR A 106 -4.71 6.00 -4.89
N PRO A 107 -5.34 4.84 -5.17
CA PRO A 107 -4.65 3.55 -5.20
C PRO A 107 -3.43 3.53 -6.11
N GLN A 108 -3.53 4.07 -7.33
CA GLN A 108 -2.39 4.13 -8.25
C GLN A 108 -1.23 4.96 -7.68
N LEU A 109 -1.52 6.09 -7.06
CA LEU A 109 -0.52 6.92 -6.40
C LEU A 109 0.16 6.16 -5.24
N TYR A 110 -0.62 5.48 -4.40
CA TYR A 110 -0.09 4.71 -3.26
C TYR A 110 0.76 3.52 -3.72
N LYS A 111 0.33 2.81 -4.76
CA LYS A 111 1.08 1.75 -5.43
C LYS A 111 2.42 2.25 -5.95
N SER A 112 2.45 3.45 -6.53
CA SER A 112 3.67 4.10 -7.01
C SER A 112 4.65 4.37 -5.86
N TYR A 113 4.18 4.89 -4.71
CA TYR A 113 5.03 5.11 -3.55
C TYR A 113 5.53 3.80 -2.92
N LEU A 114 4.68 2.77 -2.86
CA LEU A 114 5.11 1.43 -2.44
C LEU A 114 6.24 0.90 -3.31
N ARG A 115 6.02 0.85 -4.63
CA ARG A 115 6.94 0.27 -5.61
C ARG A 115 8.25 1.04 -5.73
N ASN A 116 8.20 2.36 -5.76
CA ASN A 116 9.35 3.18 -6.11
C ASN A 116 10.14 3.67 -4.88
N TRP A 117 9.53 3.69 -3.69
CA TRP A 117 10.15 4.27 -2.48
C TRP A 117 10.21 3.30 -1.30
N ILE A 118 9.08 2.72 -0.91
CA ILE A 118 8.98 1.98 0.37
C ILE A 118 9.59 0.59 0.25
N VAL A 119 9.15 -0.22 -0.73
CA VAL A 119 9.63 -1.59 -0.93
C VAL A 119 11.12 -1.64 -1.25
N PRO A 120 11.68 -0.79 -2.14
CA PRO A 120 13.13 -0.78 -2.39
C PRO A 120 13.96 -0.42 -1.16
N ALA A 121 13.44 0.40 -0.24
CA ALA A 121 14.19 0.86 0.93
C ALA A 121 14.06 -0.06 2.15
N LEU A 122 12.88 -0.64 2.36
CA LEU A 122 12.53 -1.35 3.59
C LEU A 122 11.98 -2.77 3.36
N GLY A 123 11.62 -3.13 2.12
CA GLY A 123 10.87 -4.35 1.82
C GLY A 123 11.57 -5.66 2.20
N GLN A 124 12.91 -5.69 2.10
CA GLN A 124 13.71 -6.87 2.43
C GLN A 124 13.90 -7.08 3.95
N LEU A 125 13.58 -6.08 4.77
CA LEU A 125 13.63 -6.19 6.22
C LEU A 125 12.45 -7.02 6.74
N GLN A 126 12.63 -7.71 7.84
CA GLN A 126 11.52 -8.24 8.63
C GLN A 126 10.86 -7.12 9.43
N ALA A 127 9.58 -7.28 9.80
CA ALA A 127 8.81 -6.23 10.47
C ALA A 127 9.51 -5.67 11.73
N HIS A 128 10.07 -6.53 12.59
CA HIS A 128 10.79 -6.08 13.80
C HIS A 128 12.07 -5.25 13.51
N GLU A 129 12.60 -5.31 12.29
CA GLU A 129 13.77 -4.55 11.86
C GLU A 129 13.41 -3.17 11.28
N VAL A 130 12.11 -2.91 11.02
CA VAL A 130 11.59 -1.64 10.52
C VAL A 130 11.47 -0.65 11.68
N LEU A 131 12.62 -0.10 12.07
CA LEU A 131 12.76 0.84 13.18
C LEU A 131 12.38 2.28 12.77
N PRO A 132 11.96 3.13 13.72
CA PRO A 132 11.67 4.54 13.46
C PRO A 132 12.81 5.29 12.75
N SER A 133 14.06 4.98 13.07
CA SER A 133 15.23 5.59 12.43
C SER A 133 15.34 5.27 10.93
N ARG A 134 14.95 4.07 10.50
CA ARG A 134 14.93 3.68 9.08
C ARG A 134 13.78 4.34 8.34
N CYS A 135 12.60 4.43 8.99
CA CYS A 135 11.46 5.17 8.47
C CYS A 135 11.80 6.66 8.29
N ASP A 136 12.42 7.29 9.29
CA ASP A 136 12.83 8.70 9.24
C ASP A 136 13.83 8.96 8.09
N LYS A 137 14.83 8.08 7.93
CA LYS A 137 15.79 8.15 6.83
C LYS A 137 15.12 8.10 5.45
N LEU A 138 14.13 7.22 5.26
CA LEU A 138 13.37 7.14 4.03
C LEU A 138 12.55 8.41 3.77
N VAL A 139 11.84 8.92 4.78
CA VAL A 139 11.05 10.15 4.65
C VAL A 139 11.94 11.36 4.33
N ARG A 140 13.12 11.48 4.97
CA ARG A 140 14.11 12.52 4.65
C ARG A 140 14.66 12.41 3.23
N LYS A 141 14.86 11.19 2.72
CA LYS A 141 15.23 10.98 1.31
C LYS A 141 14.15 11.52 0.36
N GLY A 142 12.88 11.32 0.70
CA GLY A 142 11.76 11.93 -0.04
C GLY A 142 11.76 13.46 0.05
N GLN A 143 12.08 14.01 1.23
CA GLN A 143 12.12 15.46 1.47
C GLN A 143 13.18 16.16 0.63
N ALA A 144 14.29 15.49 0.33
CA ALA A 144 15.31 15.99 -0.58
C ALA A 144 14.80 16.18 -2.02
N GLN A 145 13.73 15.48 -2.42
CA GLN A 145 13.05 15.70 -3.71
C GLN A 145 11.98 16.77 -3.61
N SER A 146 11.06 16.62 -2.67
CA SER A 146 10.03 17.63 -2.39
C SER A 146 9.32 17.34 -1.06
N TYR A 147 8.68 18.35 -0.49
CA TYR A 147 7.82 18.18 0.68
C TYR A 147 6.65 17.24 0.40
N SER A 148 6.01 17.34 -0.77
CA SER A 148 4.86 16.50 -1.13
C SER A 148 5.26 15.03 -1.24
N THR A 149 6.41 14.73 -1.84
CA THR A 149 6.96 13.37 -1.89
C THR A 149 7.17 12.81 -0.49
N ALA A 150 7.81 13.57 0.41
CA ALA A 150 8.03 13.15 1.79
C ALA A 150 6.72 12.90 2.55
N ALA A 151 5.74 13.79 2.39
CA ALA A 151 4.43 13.68 3.01
C ALA A 151 3.70 12.42 2.54
N SER A 152 3.67 12.17 1.23
CA SER A 152 3.02 10.97 0.68
C SER A 152 3.71 9.67 1.13
N ILE A 153 5.05 9.63 1.12
CA ILE A 153 5.80 8.47 1.66
C ILE A 153 5.44 8.25 3.12
N ARG A 154 5.41 9.30 3.95
CA ARG A 154 5.02 9.19 5.36
C ARG A 154 3.60 8.66 5.52
N THR A 155 2.65 9.17 4.73
CA THR A 155 1.24 8.73 4.77
C THR A 155 1.11 7.26 4.45
N VAL A 156 1.67 6.82 3.31
CA VAL A 156 1.59 5.41 2.86
C VAL A 156 2.32 4.50 3.86
N LEU A 157 3.52 4.87 4.29
CA LEU A 157 4.30 4.09 5.26
C LEU A 157 3.57 3.97 6.60
N SER A 158 2.94 5.06 7.07
CA SER A 158 2.14 5.04 8.29
C SER A 158 0.93 4.12 8.18
N ALA A 159 0.27 4.08 7.01
CA ALA A 159 -0.86 3.19 6.77
C ALA A 159 -0.45 1.71 6.78
N VAL A 160 0.64 1.36 6.08
CA VAL A 160 1.23 0.00 6.10
C VAL A 160 1.64 -0.41 7.51
N CYS A 161 2.31 0.46 8.26
CA CYS A 161 2.70 0.14 9.63
C CYS A 161 1.50 0.01 10.56
N ALA A 162 0.44 0.81 10.40
CA ALA A 162 -0.80 0.66 11.16
C ALA A 162 -1.50 -0.66 10.84
N TYR A 163 -1.50 -1.09 9.58
CA TYR A 163 -1.93 -2.42 9.18
C TYR A 163 -1.11 -3.50 9.89
N GLY A 164 0.21 -3.42 9.83
CA GLY A 164 1.07 -4.38 10.55
C GLY A 164 0.83 -4.42 12.06
N VAL A 165 0.47 -3.30 12.71
CA VAL A 165 0.06 -3.31 14.13
C VAL A 165 -1.21 -4.14 14.34
N ARG A 166 -2.25 -3.92 13.52
CA ARG A 166 -3.51 -4.69 13.63
C ARG A 166 -3.33 -6.19 13.45
N HIS A 167 -2.35 -6.58 12.64
CA HIS A 167 -2.05 -7.98 12.37
C HIS A 167 -0.91 -8.55 13.23
N GLY A 168 -0.39 -7.84 14.24
CA GLY A 168 0.62 -8.38 15.17
C GLY A 168 2.07 -8.39 14.64
N ALA A 169 2.35 -7.67 13.55
CA ALA A 169 3.70 -7.46 13.02
C ALA A 169 4.51 -6.44 13.85
N PHE A 170 3.82 -5.47 14.45
CA PHE A 170 4.39 -4.36 15.20
C PHE A 170 3.65 -4.16 16.52
N ASP A 171 4.38 -3.86 17.59
CA ASP A 171 3.77 -3.49 18.87
C ASP A 171 3.19 -2.06 18.82
N PHE A 172 3.82 -1.17 18.04
CA PHE A 172 3.38 0.19 17.79
C PHE A 172 3.80 0.64 16.40
N ASN A 173 3.16 1.70 15.87
CA ASN A 173 3.51 2.22 14.55
C ASN A 173 4.82 3.03 14.61
N PRO A 174 5.94 2.57 14.02
CA PRO A 174 7.24 3.25 14.09
C PRO A 174 7.24 4.64 13.43
N VAL A 175 6.33 4.88 12.47
CA VAL A 175 6.21 6.16 11.75
C VAL A 175 5.69 7.28 12.66
N LYS A 176 5.04 6.96 13.78
CA LYS A 176 4.60 7.97 14.75
C LYS A 176 5.77 8.62 15.48
N SER A 177 6.91 7.94 15.58
CA SER A 177 8.10 8.41 16.32
C SER A 177 9.14 9.10 15.44
N ILE A 178 8.88 9.31 14.14
CA ILE A 178 9.82 9.99 13.24
C ILE A 178 9.70 11.52 13.36
N GLY A 179 10.76 12.23 12.98
CA GLY A 179 10.83 13.68 13.07
C GLY A 179 9.70 14.39 12.33
N ARG A 180 9.36 15.61 12.75
CA ARG A 180 8.33 16.41 12.09
C ARG A 180 8.80 16.81 10.70
N LEU A 181 7.91 16.70 9.72
CA LEU A 181 8.13 17.28 8.40
C LEU A 181 7.88 18.79 8.48
N THR A 182 8.92 19.58 8.26
CA THR A 182 8.79 21.04 8.15
C THR A 182 8.30 21.39 6.76
N ARG A 183 7.13 22.00 6.68
CA ARG A 183 6.58 22.51 5.42
C ARG A 183 7.38 23.76 5.05
N PRO A 184 7.97 23.84 3.84
CA PRO A 184 8.54 25.09 3.36
C PRO A 184 7.44 26.15 3.31
N SER A 185 7.80 27.42 3.46
CA SER A 185 6.85 28.53 3.29
C SER A 185 6.13 28.36 1.96
N GLN A 186 4.80 28.53 1.99
CA GLN A 186 4.03 28.51 0.75
C GLN A 186 4.56 29.65 -0.12
N LYS A 187 4.92 29.33 -1.37
CA LYS A 187 5.13 30.37 -2.37
C LYS A 187 3.81 31.14 -2.48
N THR A 188 3.87 32.44 -2.30
CA THR A 188 2.71 33.32 -2.52
C THR A 188 2.21 33.10 -3.94
N VAL A 189 0.94 32.70 -4.08
CA VAL A 189 0.30 32.60 -5.39
C VAL A 189 0.22 34.01 -5.95
N LYS A 190 0.99 34.30 -7.00
CA LYS A 190 0.97 35.60 -7.66
C LYS A 190 -0.12 35.58 -8.72
N ALA A 191 -1.20 36.31 -8.47
CA ALA A 191 -2.23 36.53 -9.47
C ALA A 191 -1.66 37.35 -10.64
N MET A 192 -2.08 37.03 -11.86
CA MET A 192 -1.74 37.82 -13.04
C MET A 192 -2.50 39.16 -13.00
N THR A 193 -1.77 40.23 -13.29
CA THR A 193 -2.34 41.57 -13.56
C THR A 193 -3.09 41.58 -14.89
N LEU A 194 -3.86 42.64 -15.16
CA LEU A 194 -4.59 42.77 -16.42
C LEU A 194 -3.63 42.81 -17.62
N GLU A 195 -2.54 43.55 -17.48
CA GLU A 195 -1.51 43.74 -18.49
C GLU A 195 -0.83 42.39 -18.79
N GLN A 196 -0.47 41.64 -17.75
CA GLN A 196 0.11 40.31 -17.90
C GLN A 196 -0.83 39.30 -18.56
N ARG A 197 -2.15 39.40 -18.32
CA ARG A 197 -3.13 38.57 -19.02
C ARG A 197 -3.18 38.91 -20.50
N GLN A 198 -3.20 40.19 -20.85
CA GLN A 198 -3.19 40.63 -22.25
C GLN A 198 -1.92 40.17 -22.97
N GLU A 199 -0.74 40.32 -22.34
CA GLU A 199 0.53 39.82 -22.86
C GLU A 199 0.52 38.30 -23.04
N MET A 200 0.00 37.55 -22.07
CA MET A 200 -0.13 36.09 -22.16
C MET A 200 -0.99 35.68 -23.36
N PHE A 201 -2.16 36.30 -23.56
CA PHE A 201 -3.03 35.97 -24.69
C PHE A 201 -2.40 36.32 -26.04
N ALA A 202 -1.69 37.45 -26.14
CA ALA A 202 -0.95 37.81 -27.35
C ALA A 202 0.14 36.75 -27.66
N ALA A 203 0.91 36.36 -26.64
CA ALA A 203 1.96 35.35 -26.78
C ALA A 203 1.40 33.96 -27.13
N LEU A 204 0.27 33.55 -26.56
CA LEU A 204 -0.38 32.27 -26.88
C LEU A 204 -0.89 32.24 -28.32
N ARG A 205 -1.51 33.33 -28.82
CA ARG A 205 -1.96 33.44 -30.21
C ARG A 205 -0.79 33.36 -31.19
N GLU A 206 0.29 34.10 -30.93
CA GLU A 206 1.51 34.02 -31.74
C GLU A 206 2.12 32.61 -31.72
N TYR A 207 2.17 31.98 -30.54
CA TYR A 207 2.69 30.65 -30.37
C TYR A 207 1.87 29.59 -31.12
N GLY A 208 0.54 29.71 -31.08
CA GLY A 208 -0.39 28.87 -31.85
C GLY A 208 -0.14 28.94 -33.35
N GLU A 209 0.02 30.15 -33.89
CA GLU A 209 0.36 30.35 -35.30
C GLU A 209 1.72 29.75 -35.66
N LYS A 210 2.75 29.97 -34.83
CA LYS A 210 4.08 29.40 -35.04
C LYS A 210 4.07 27.87 -35.01
N LYS A 211 3.30 27.27 -34.10
CA LYS A 211 3.14 25.82 -33.98
C LYS A 211 2.17 25.21 -34.97
N SER A 212 1.50 26.03 -35.79
CA SER A 212 0.71 25.55 -36.93
C SER A 212 1.54 25.03 -38.10
N ARG A 213 2.87 25.23 -38.03
CA ARG A 213 3.82 24.88 -39.08
C ARG A 213 4.91 23.95 -38.59
N ASP A 214 5.38 23.07 -39.47
CA ASP A 214 6.58 22.26 -39.23
C ASP A 214 7.86 23.09 -39.38
N LYS A 215 9.02 22.46 -39.15
CA LYS A 215 10.35 23.11 -39.27
C LYS A 215 10.64 23.65 -40.68
N ASN A 216 9.91 23.17 -41.70
CA ASN A 216 10.05 23.55 -43.10
C ASN A 216 8.94 24.52 -43.54
N GLY A 217 8.13 25.05 -42.61
CA GLY A 217 7.07 26.02 -42.88
C GLY A 217 5.75 25.42 -43.39
N ARG A 218 5.62 24.09 -43.47
CA ARG A 218 4.42 23.41 -43.98
C ARG A 218 3.33 23.38 -42.90
N LYS A 219 2.07 23.59 -43.29
CA LYS A 219 0.93 23.53 -42.37
C LYS A 219 0.77 22.11 -41.82
N LEU A 220 0.64 21.99 -40.49
CA LEU A 220 0.47 20.71 -39.79
C LEU A 220 -0.99 20.20 -39.80
N GLY A 221 -1.94 20.99 -40.29
CA GLY A 221 -3.34 20.60 -40.41
C GLY A 221 -3.99 20.35 -39.05
N PRO A 222 -4.84 19.31 -38.90
CA PRO A 222 -5.57 19.03 -37.65
C PRO A 222 -4.69 18.88 -36.41
N ARG A 223 -3.44 18.40 -36.57
CA ARG A 223 -2.47 18.26 -35.47
C ARG A 223 -2.06 19.59 -34.83
N SER A 224 -2.29 20.70 -35.51
CA SER A 224 -2.01 22.04 -34.96
C SER A 224 -3.17 22.67 -34.22
N GLN A 225 -4.37 22.08 -34.29
CA GLN A 225 -5.59 22.70 -33.77
C GLN A 225 -5.48 22.99 -32.28
N PHE A 226 -4.98 22.04 -31.49
CA PHE A 226 -4.71 22.23 -30.05
C PHE A 226 -3.91 23.50 -29.73
N TRP A 227 -2.90 23.84 -30.52
CA TRP A 227 -2.09 25.03 -30.26
C TRP A 227 -2.83 26.33 -30.56
N ARG A 228 -3.81 26.28 -31.48
CA ARG A 228 -4.66 27.41 -31.82
C ARG A 228 -5.84 27.57 -30.87
N ASP A 229 -6.29 26.48 -30.26
CA ASP A 229 -7.38 26.49 -29.26
C ASP A 229 -6.87 26.86 -27.86
N LEU A 230 -5.56 26.80 -27.62
CA LEU A 230 -4.96 27.08 -26.31
C LEU A 230 -5.33 28.47 -25.73
N PRO A 231 -5.39 29.57 -26.51
CA PRO A 231 -5.93 30.84 -26.02
C PRO A 231 -7.37 30.70 -25.51
N ASP A 232 -8.26 30.04 -26.25
CA ASP A 232 -9.66 29.90 -25.89
C ASP A 232 -9.83 29.05 -24.63
N ILE A 233 -9.04 27.97 -24.49
CA ILE A 233 -8.96 27.15 -23.27
C ILE A 233 -8.50 27.98 -22.06
N MET A 234 -7.49 28.84 -22.23
CA MET A 234 -7.02 29.73 -21.17
C MET A 234 -8.03 30.81 -20.79
N GLU A 235 -8.81 31.27 -21.76
CA GLU A 235 -9.92 32.19 -21.53
C GLU A 235 -11.03 31.51 -20.72
N ALA A 236 -11.39 30.27 -21.07
CA ALA A 236 -12.33 29.47 -20.28
C ALA A 236 -11.87 29.30 -18.82
N PHE A 237 -10.58 29.02 -18.57
CA PHE A 237 -10.03 28.97 -17.21
C PHE A 237 -10.20 30.28 -16.45
N LEU A 238 -9.92 31.42 -17.09
CA LEU A 238 -9.99 32.72 -16.44
C LEU A 238 -11.43 33.21 -16.23
N ALA A 239 -12.35 32.85 -17.14
CA ALA A 239 -13.75 33.26 -17.08
C ALA A 239 -14.56 32.45 -16.06
N THR A 240 -14.28 31.16 -15.93
CA THR A 240 -15.10 30.24 -15.11
C THR A 240 -14.45 29.89 -13.77
N GLY A 241 -13.12 29.92 -13.69
CA GLY A 241 -12.39 29.38 -12.54
C GLY A 241 -12.43 27.85 -12.40
N GLY A 242 -12.91 27.13 -13.41
CA GLY A 242 -12.96 25.66 -13.42
C GLY A 242 -11.59 25.00 -13.38
N ARG A 243 -11.52 23.76 -12.90
CA ARG A 243 -10.28 22.96 -12.90
C ARG A 243 -9.94 22.50 -14.30
N LEU A 244 -8.66 22.21 -14.55
CA LEU A 244 -8.15 21.68 -15.83
C LEU A 244 -8.97 20.50 -16.34
N GLY A 245 -9.30 19.54 -15.46
CA GLY A 245 -10.10 18.38 -15.85
C GLY A 245 -11.55 18.71 -16.19
N GLU A 246 -12.15 19.68 -15.50
CA GLU A 246 -13.55 20.10 -15.72
C GLU A 246 -13.66 20.80 -17.08
N ILE A 247 -12.79 21.78 -17.35
CA ILE A 247 -12.79 22.54 -18.62
C ILE A 247 -12.46 21.67 -19.83
N LEU A 248 -11.55 20.70 -19.70
CA LEU A 248 -11.20 19.81 -20.81
C LEU A 248 -12.22 18.69 -21.04
N ALA A 249 -13.11 18.43 -20.09
CA ALA A 249 -14.17 17.44 -20.22
C ALA A 249 -15.47 18.04 -20.75
N LEU A 250 -15.55 19.36 -20.90
CA LEU A 250 -16.74 20.06 -21.40
C LEU A 250 -17.19 19.48 -22.75
N ASP A 251 -18.45 19.07 -22.80
CA ASP A 251 -19.14 18.64 -24.02
C ASP A 251 -20.25 19.63 -24.42
N GLY A 252 -20.73 19.53 -25.66
CA GLY A 252 -21.69 20.47 -26.25
C GLY A 252 -23.00 20.61 -25.46
N ASP A 253 -23.45 19.53 -24.81
CA ASP A 253 -24.69 19.52 -24.01
C ASP A 253 -24.54 20.27 -22.66
N GLU A 254 -23.31 20.57 -22.24
CA GLU A 254 -23.00 21.28 -21.00
C GLU A 254 -22.88 22.80 -21.19
N ILE A 255 -23.02 23.27 -22.43
CA ILE A 255 -22.97 24.67 -22.82
C ILE A 255 -24.37 25.09 -23.28
N GLU A 256 -25.01 25.98 -22.53
CA GLU A 256 -26.28 26.58 -22.96
C GLU A 256 -25.96 27.75 -23.91
N PRO A 257 -26.15 27.64 -25.24
CA PRO A 257 -25.69 28.67 -26.17
C PRO A 257 -26.50 29.96 -26.06
N THR A 258 -27.71 29.87 -25.48
CA THR A 258 -28.64 30.98 -25.35
C THR A 258 -28.51 31.74 -24.03
N ALA A 259 -27.68 31.26 -23.10
CA ALA A 259 -27.43 31.88 -21.81
C ALA A 259 -25.92 31.93 -21.51
N PRO A 260 -25.40 32.89 -20.74
CA PRO A 260 -24.00 32.90 -20.32
C PRO A 260 -23.75 31.87 -19.19
N THR A 261 -24.17 30.62 -19.38
CA THR A 261 -24.12 29.55 -18.39
C THR A 261 -23.39 28.33 -18.95
N VAL A 262 -22.43 27.83 -18.20
CA VAL A 262 -21.70 26.59 -18.46
C VAL A 262 -21.84 25.71 -17.22
N TYR A 263 -22.20 24.44 -17.40
CA TYR A 263 -22.28 23.47 -16.33
C TYR A 263 -20.93 22.77 -16.16
N LEU A 264 -20.27 22.98 -15.02
CA LEU A 264 -18.95 22.43 -14.67
C LEU A 264 -19.04 21.41 -13.55
#